data_AF-G0JN80-F1
#
_entry.id   AF-G0JN80-F1
#
_cell.length_a   1.000
_cell.length_b   1.000
_cell.length_c   1.000
_cell.angle_alpha   90.00
_cell.angle_beta   90.00
_cell.angle_gamma   90.00
#
_symmetry.space_group_name_H-M   'P 1'
#
loop_
_entity.id
_entity.type
_entity.pdbx_description
1 polymer ?
#
loop_
_entity_poly.entity_id
_entity_poly.type
_entity_poly.pdbx_seq_one_letter_code
_entity_poly.pdbx_strand_id
1 'polypeptide(L)'
;MISSSPLPLPAGGASVSADVVAAGLPIPPIERIRIFSAEQWEDFVLEWADSLRDQYDTIEKCGGAGDMGRDIIAFDGVNPVIWDNFQCKHYKAGLTPSDIWVELGKLVYYTYTKEYTCPRKYFFVAPQGAGTKLSNLLRKADRLKSELINNWDKYCKSGITVTAEVLLDSALRTYLDSLDFSIFEAVPPLRIIDQHAMTRWYATRFGGGLPARPKVAHPPDAVAAHEVTYVRSLLDAYGDHLKCTLQAVADLGAHDEVREHFNDARLEFYSAEALRAFSRDTLPPGAFEELQNELHGGIKDEIRGDHPNGYRRVLSVVKTAKQLPITDHALKERLSLIDKGGICHQLANDRKVKWVK
;
A
#
# COMPACT_ATOMS: atom_id res chain seq x y z
N MET A 1 -50.76 -2.52 -33.25
CA MET A 1 -49.35 -2.19 -33.01
C MET A 1 -49.12 -2.19 -31.52
N ILE A 2 -48.24 -3.06 -31.01
CA ILE A 2 -47.88 -3.04 -29.58
C ILE A 2 -46.92 -1.86 -29.40
N SER A 3 -47.42 -0.80 -28.75
CA SER A 3 -46.59 0.32 -28.33
C SER A 3 -45.69 -0.16 -27.20
N SER A 4 -44.40 -0.36 -27.48
CA SER A 4 -43.43 -0.65 -26.42
C SER A 4 -43.12 0.66 -25.72
N SER A 5 -43.35 0.72 -24.41
CA SER A 5 -42.85 1.81 -23.60
C SER A 5 -41.32 1.80 -23.66
N PRO A 6 -40.66 2.94 -23.89
CA PRO A 6 -39.21 3.01 -23.87
C PRO A 6 -38.71 2.57 -22.50
N LEU A 7 -37.60 1.83 -22.48
CA LEU A 7 -36.95 1.41 -21.25
C LEU A 7 -36.67 2.64 -20.38
N PRO A 8 -36.85 2.54 -19.05
CA PRO A 8 -36.52 3.63 -18.15
C PRO A 8 -35.06 4.01 -18.36
N LEU A 9 -34.83 5.32 -18.51
CA LEU A 9 -33.47 5.86 -18.58
C LEU A 9 -32.69 5.38 -17.35
N PRO A 10 -31.43 4.93 -17.51
CA PRO A 10 -30.61 4.53 -16.38
C PRO A 10 -30.59 5.61 -15.30
N ALA A 11 -30.82 5.22 -14.06
CA ALA A 11 -30.77 6.14 -12.92
C ALA A 11 -29.35 6.70 -12.78
N GLY A 12 -29.14 7.98 -13.11
CA GLY A 12 -27.82 8.61 -13.06
C GLY A 12 -27.71 9.86 -13.94
N GLY A 13 -28.61 10.83 -13.76
CA GLY A 13 -28.55 12.14 -14.43
C GLY A 13 -27.51 13.07 -13.79
N ALA A 14 -26.26 12.66 -13.73
CA ALA A 14 -25.13 13.54 -13.40
C ALA A 14 -24.32 13.81 -14.67
N SER A 15 -23.72 14.99 -14.80
CA SER A 15 -22.76 15.26 -15.88
C SER A 15 -21.66 14.20 -15.81
N VAL A 16 -21.58 13.33 -16.81
CA VAL A 16 -20.58 12.26 -16.84
C VAL A 16 -19.22 12.93 -17.03
N SER A 17 -18.34 12.83 -16.03
CA SER A 17 -16.98 13.34 -16.16
C SER A 17 -16.21 12.55 -17.22
N ALA A 18 -15.18 13.14 -17.81
CA ALA A 18 -14.31 12.43 -18.77
C ALA A 18 -13.76 11.11 -18.18
N ASP A 19 -13.46 11.10 -16.88
CA ASP A 19 -13.00 9.91 -16.18
C ASP A 19 -14.06 8.81 -16.10
N VAL A 20 -15.32 9.17 -15.84
CA VAL A 20 -16.43 8.19 -15.83
C VAL A 20 -16.73 7.68 -17.24
N VAL A 21 -16.59 8.52 -18.27
CA VAL A 21 -16.69 8.07 -19.67
C VAL A 21 -15.56 7.08 -20.01
N ALA A 22 -14.32 7.36 -19.56
CA ALA A 22 -13.15 6.55 -19.87
C ALA A 22 -13.07 5.24 -19.08
N ALA A 23 -13.41 5.27 -17.79
CA ALA A 23 -13.17 4.17 -16.84
C ALA A 23 -14.45 3.54 -16.28
N GLY A 24 -15.63 4.12 -16.55
CA GLY A 24 -16.90 3.72 -15.93
C GLY A 24 -17.05 4.25 -14.50
N LEU A 25 -18.16 3.88 -13.85
CA LEU A 25 -18.40 4.24 -12.46
C LEU A 25 -17.44 3.47 -11.53
N PRO A 26 -16.76 4.14 -10.59
CA PRO A 26 -15.91 3.46 -9.61
C PRO A 26 -16.69 2.42 -8.80
N ILE A 27 -16.17 1.19 -8.73
CA ILE A 27 -16.70 0.14 -7.86
C ILE A 27 -16.25 0.45 -6.42
N PRO A 28 -17.17 0.61 -5.45
CA PRO A 28 -16.82 0.83 -4.05
C PRO A 28 -15.90 -0.28 -3.51
N PRO A 29 -14.95 0.02 -2.61
CA PRO A 29 -14.00 -0.98 -2.09
C PRO A 29 -14.66 -2.25 -1.55
N ILE A 30 -15.77 -2.10 -0.82
CA ILE A 30 -16.53 -3.23 -0.26
C ILE A 30 -17.13 -4.15 -1.33
N GLU A 31 -17.51 -3.62 -2.49
CA GLU A 31 -17.98 -4.42 -3.62
C GLU A 31 -16.80 -5.02 -4.40
N ARG A 32 -15.68 -4.29 -4.49
CA ARG A 32 -14.48 -4.75 -5.18
C ARG A 32 -13.84 -5.98 -4.51
N ILE A 33 -13.78 -6.03 -3.19
CA ILE A 33 -13.21 -7.23 -2.52
C ILE A 33 -14.07 -8.49 -2.72
N ARG A 34 -15.37 -8.36 -3.07
CA ARG A 34 -16.27 -9.50 -3.30
C ARG A 34 -16.05 -10.17 -4.66
N ILE A 35 -15.37 -9.49 -5.59
CA ILE A 35 -15.09 -10.01 -6.93
C ILE A 35 -13.70 -10.64 -7.06
N PHE A 36 -12.92 -10.67 -5.98
CA PHE A 36 -11.61 -11.32 -5.97
C PHE A 36 -11.76 -12.84 -6.19
N SER A 37 -10.72 -13.46 -6.75
CA SER A 37 -10.54 -14.91 -6.61
C SER A 37 -10.17 -15.25 -5.16
N ALA A 38 -10.25 -16.54 -4.79
CA ALA A 38 -9.80 -16.98 -3.46
C ALA A 38 -8.32 -16.62 -3.21
N GLU A 39 -7.47 -16.81 -4.23
CA GLU A 39 -6.05 -16.44 -4.18
C GLU A 39 -5.84 -14.93 -4.03
N GLN A 40 -6.56 -14.11 -4.80
CA GLN A 40 -6.49 -12.65 -4.69
C GLN A 40 -6.97 -12.15 -3.32
N TRP A 41 -7.95 -12.83 -2.71
CA TRP A 41 -8.40 -12.52 -1.36
C TRP A 41 -7.34 -12.83 -0.32
N GLU A 42 -6.71 -14.01 -0.40
CA GLU A 42 -5.58 -14.35 0.48
C GLU A 42 -4.42 -13.37 0.32
N ASP A 43 -4.02 -13.02 -0.90
CA ASP A 43 -2.94 -12.05 -1.13
C ASP A 43 -3.29 -10.66 -0.57
N PHE A 44 -4.56 -10.26 -0.64
CA PHE A 44 -5.03 -9.01 -0.05
C PHE A 44 -5.01 -9.05 1.48
N VAL A 45 -5.42 -10.17 2.09
CA VAL A 45 -5.35 -10.36 3.55
C VAL A 45 -3.89 -10.41 4.01
N LEU A 46 -2.99 -10.99 3.23
CA LEU A 46 -1.55 -11.03 3.51
C LEU A 46 -0.97 -9.61 3.50
N GLU A 47 -1.27 -8.83 2.46
CA GLU A 47 -0.82 -7.43 2.36
C GLU A 47 -1.38 -6.56 3.50
N TRP A 48 -2.64 -6.79 3.91
CA TRP A 48 -3.22 -6.12 5.07
C TRP A 48 -2.54 -6.56 6.38
N ALA A 49 -2.31 -7.86 6.60
CA ALA A 49 -1.64 -8.36 7.80
C ALA A 49 -0.21 -7.81 7.90
N ASP A 50 0.55 -7.76 6.79
CA ASP A 50 1.88 -7.14 6.71
C ASP A 50 1.87 -5.64 7.02
N SER A 51 0.74 -4.95 6.85
CA SER A 51 0.63 -3.54 7.20
C SER A 51 0.53 -3.28 8.71
N LEU A 52 0.20 -4.31 9.51
CA LEU A 52 0.03 -4.22 10.96
C LEU A 52 1.37 -4.41 11.71
N ARG A 53 2.42 -3.73 11.23
CA ARG A 53 3.81 -3.87 11.74
C ARG A 53 4.03 -3.32 13.15
N ASP A 54 3.05 -2.57 13.66
CA ASP A 54 2.99 -2.15 15.05
C ASP A 54 2.64 -3.31 16.00
N GLN A 55 2.04 -4.38 15.46
CA GLN A 55 1.58 -5.55 16.21
C GLN A 55 2.38 -6.82 15.89
N TYR A 56 2.83 -6.97 14.64
CA TYR A 56 3.48 -8.18 14.16
C TYR A 56 4.83 -7.89 13.52
N ASP A 57 5.80 -8.78 13.76
CA ASP A 57 7.14 -8.68 13.14
C ASP A 57 7.25 -9.56 11.88
N THR A 58 6.70 -10.77 11.92
CA THR A 58 6.77 -11.73 10.81
C THR A 58 5.37 -12.17 10.39
N ILE A 59 5.06 -12.08 9.10
CA ILE A 59 3.82 -12.57 8.48
C ILE A 59 4.18 -13.63 7.44
N GLU A 60 3.48 -14.76 7.46
CA GLU A 60 3.70 -15.85 6.51
C GLU A 60 2.38 -16.29 5.86
N LYS A 61 2.42 -16.49 4.54
CA LYS A 61 1.35 -17.19 3.82
C LYS A 61 1.65 -18.68 3.83
N CYS A 62 0.78 -19.46 4.46
CA CYS A 62 0.81 -20.91 4.42
C CYS A 62 0.05 -21.36 3.16
N GLY A 63 0.74 -22.07 2.25
CA GLY A 63 0.16 -22.51 0.98
C GLY A 63 0.38 -23.99 0.71
N GLY A 64 -0.59 -24.62 0.07
CA GLY A 64 -0.50 -25.97 -0.47
C GLY A 64 -1.06 -27.08 0.44
N ALA A 65 -1.05 -28.31 -0.09
CA ALA A 65 -1.48 -29.48 0.67
C ALA A 65 -0.56 -29.69 1.88
N GLY A 66 -1.07 -29.46 3.09
CA GLY A 66 -0.30 -29.56 4.33
C GLY A 66 -0.29 -28.28 5.18
N ASP A 67 -1.03 -27.24 4.80
CA ASP A 67 -1.19 -26.02 5.60
C ASP A 67 -1.80 -26.26 7.00
N MET A 68 -2.51 -27.38 7.16
CA MET A 68 -3.16 -27.82 8.40
C MET A 68 -4.18 -26.79 8.94
N GLY A 69 -4.84 -26.04 8.05
CA GLY A 69 -5.86 -25.04 8.42
C GLY A 69 -5.28 -23.68 8.82
N ARG A 70 -4.15 -23.30 8.24
CA ARG A 70 -3.55 -21.97 8.38
C ARG A 70 -3.41 -21.38 6.99
N ASP A 71 -3.97 -20.20 6.74
CA ASP A 71 -3.78 -19.53 5.43
C ASP A 71 -2.73 -18.43 5.57
N ILE A 72 -2.88 -17.56 6.56
CA ILE A 72 -1.89 -16.54 6.92
C ILE A 72 -1.66 -16.58 8.42
N ILE A 73 -0.40 -16.58 8.83
CA ILE A 73 0.00 -16.51 10.24
C ILE A 73 0.82 -15.25 10.49
N ALA A 74 0.64 -14.67 11.68
CA ALA A 74 1.32 -13.46 12.09
C ALA A 74 1.93 -13.63 13.47
N PHE A 75 3.25 -13.47 13.58
CA PHE A 75 3.97 -13.56 14.85
C PHE A 75 4.06 -12.20 15.52
N ASP A 76 3.80 -12.18 16.83
CA ASP A 76 3.82 -10.98 17.66
C ASP A 76 5.18 -10.27 17.60
N GLY A 77 5.15 -8.94 17.56
CA GLY A 77 6.35 -8.12 17.38
C GLY A 77 7.34 -8.15 18.54
N VAL A 78 6.94 -8.66 19.71
CA VAL A 78 7.80 -8.75 20.90
C VAL A 78 8.13 -10.20 21.23
N ASN A 79 7.15 -11.10 21.14
CA ASN A 79 7.31 -12.50 21.48
C ASN A 79 7.02 -13.42 20.27
N PRO A 80 8.05 -13.93 19.57
CA PRO A 80 7.87 -14.74 18.36
C PRO A 80 7.23 -16.11 18.60
N VAL A 81 6.98 -16.51 19.85
CA VAL A 81 6.20 -17.72 20.18
C VAL A 81 4.70 -17.45 20.13
N ILE A 82 4.29 -16.19 20.30
CA ILE A 82 2.89 -15.77 20.21
C ILE A 82 2.58 -15.49 18.74
N TRP A 83 1.49 -16.07 18.25
CA TRP A 83 1.05 -15.86 16.89
C TRP A 83 -0.47 -15.87 16.78
N ASP A 84 -0.97 -15.21 15.73
CA ASP A 84 -2.38 -15.16 15.37
C ASP A 84 -2.60 -15.81 14.01
N ASN A 85 -3.72 -16.52 13.86
CA ASN A 85 -4.11 -17.18 12.61
C ASN A 85 -5.17 -16.36 11.88
N PHE A 86 -5.01 -16.17 10.57
CA PHE A 86 -6.00 -15.57 9.69
C PHE A 86 -6.45 -16.63 8.68
N GLN A 87 -7.58 -17.27 8.96
CA GLN A 87 -8.24 -18.20 8.06
C GLN A 87 -9.12 -17.43 7.06
N CYS A 88 -8.65 -17.34 5.83
CA CYS A 88 -9.34 -16.78 4.69
C CYS A 88 -10.45 -17.72 4.19
N LYS A 89 -11.62 -17.14 3.88
CA LYS A 89 -12.72 -17.82 3.21
C LYS A 89 -13.39 -16.91 2.20
N HIS A 90 -13.38 -17.30 0.93
CA HIS A 90 -13.97 -16.52 -0.15
C HIS A 90 -15.23 -17.20 -0.70
N TYR A 91 -16.39 -16.89 -0.11
CA TYR A 91 -17.70 -17.38 -0.55
C TYR A 91 -18.60 -16.26 -1.08
N LYS A 92 -19.64 -16.64 -1.83
CA LYS A 92 -20.63 -15.71 -2.39
C LYS A 92 -21.51 -15.03 -1.33
N ALA A 93 -21.67 -15.66 -0.17
CA ALA A 93 -22.45 -15.15 0.95
C ALA A 93 -21.58 -15.02 2.20
N GLY A 94 -22.07 -14.31 3.21
CA GLY A 94 -21.41 -14.20 4.51
C GLY A 94 -21.30 -15.57 5.19
N LEU A 95 -20.23 -15.76 5.95
CA LEU A 95 -19.93 -17.03 6.62
C LEU A 95 -21.07 -17.45 7.55
N THR A 96 -21.36 -18.73 7.54
CA THR A 96 -22.35 -19.41 8.37
C THR A 96 -21.66 -20.40 9.31
N PRO A 97 -22.33 -20.88 10.39
CA PRO A 97 -21.72 -21.87 11.28
C PRO A 97 -21.22 -23.14 10.57
N SER A 98 -21.92 -23.62 9.54
CA SER A 98 -21.48 -24.81 8.79
C SER A 98 -20.17 -24.63 8.04
N ASP A 99 -19.76 -23.39 7.76
CA ASP A 99 -18.55 -23.09 7.00
C ASP A 99 -17.29 -23.17 7.86
N ILE A 100 -17.42 -23.15 9.19
CA ILE A 100 -16.27 -23.04 10.10
C ILE A 100 -15.97 -24.30 10.89
N TRP A 101 -16.90 -25.26 10.97
CA TRP A 101 -16.74 -26.44 11.83
C TRP A 101 -15.48 -27.23 11.54
N VAL A 102 -15.21 -27.50 10.26
CA VAL A 102 -14.01 -28.23 9.84
C VAL A 102 -12.74 -27.47 10.21
N GLU A 103 -12.74 -26.13 10.15
CA GLU A 103 -11.57 -25.31 10.47
C GLU A 103 -11.30 -25.29 11.98
N LEU A 104 -12.36 -25.19 12.81
CA LEU A 104 -12.20 -25.39 14.26
C LEU A 104 -11.67 -26.79 14.57
N GLY A 105 -12.19 -27.82 13.88
CA GLY A 105 -11.74 -29.21 14.04
C GLY A 105 -10.26 -29.39 13.68
N LYS A 106 -9.78 -28.75 12.60
CA LYS A 106 -8.37 -28.75 12.22
C LYS A 106 -7.51 -28.13 13.32
N LEU A 107 -7.88 -26.96 13.86
CA LEU A 107 -7.14 -26.34 14.96
C LEU A 107 -7.04 -27.29 16.16
N VAL A 108 -8.17 -27.87 16.59
CA VAL A 108 -8.20 -28.80 17.71
C VAL A 108 -7.27 -29.98 17.46
N TYR A 109 -7.37 -30.61 16.29
CA TYR A 109 -6.59 -31.80 15.97
C TYR A 109 -5.09 -31.52 15.85
N TYR A 110 -4.70 -30.51 15.08
CA TYR A 110 -3.28 -30.27 14.81
C TYR A 110 -2.54 -29.64 15.99
N THR A 111 -3.24 -28.94 16.89
CA THR A 111 -2.65 -28.54 18.18
C THR A 111 -2.58 -29.72 19.17
N TYR A 112 -3.53 -30.64 19.15
CA TYR A 112 -3.49 -31.89 19.93
C TYR A 112 -2.31 -32.78 19.54
N THR A 113 -2.08 -32.97 18.24
CA THR A 113 -0.94 -33.73 17.70
C THR A 113 0.38 -32.98 17.75
N LYS A 114 0.36 -31.71 18.20
CA LYS A 114 1.53 -30.83 18.38
C LYS A 114 2.26 -30.47 17.08
N GLU A 115 1.53 -30.45 15.96
CA GLU A 115 2.08 -29.90 14.70
C GLU A 115 2.34 -28.39 14.82
N TYR A 116 1.55 -27.71 15.66
CA TYR A 116 1.77 -26.32 16.04
C TYR A 116 1.12 -25.99 17.39
N THR A 117 1.50 -24.85 17.98
CA THR A 117 0.92 -24.35 19.25
C THR A 117 -0.43 -23.68 19.02
N CYS A 118 -1.28 -23.56 20.06
CA CYS A 118 -2.53 -22.81 19.90
C CYS A 118 -2.24 -21.31 19.68
N PRO A 119 -2.87 -20.65 18.69
CA PRO A 119 -2.68 -19.22 18.46
C PRO A 119 -3.34 -18.38 19.57
N ARG A 120 -2.89 -17.14 19.72
CA ARG A 120 -3.51 -16.15 20.62
C ARG A 120 -4.90 -15.73 20.10
N LYS A 121 -5.05 -15.55 18.79
CA LYS A 121 -6.32 -15.31 18.10
C LYS A 121 -6.44 -16.15 16.84
N TYR A 122 -7.68 -16.52 16.53
CA TYR A 122 -8.05 -17.18 15.29
C TYR A 122 -9.12 -16.36 14.58
N PHE A 123 -8.73 -15.70 13.51
CA PHE A 123 -9.58 -14.82 12.73
C PHE A 123 -10.15 -15.54 11.51
N PHE A 124 -11.47 -15.54 11.39
CA PHE A 124 -12.15 -15.81 10.12
C PHE A 124 -12.22 -14.53 9.29
N VAL A 125 -11.70 -14.60 8.07
CA VAL A 125 -11.52 -13.45 7.20
C VAL A 125 -12.20 -13.71 5.85
N ALA A 126 -13.34 -13.05 5.62
CA ALA A 126 -14.14 -13.22 4.41
C ALA A 126 -14.60 -11.87 3.84
N PRO A 127 -14.69 -11.73 2.51
CA PRO A 127 -15.09 -10.46 1.87
C PRO A 127 -16.56 -10.10 2.18
N GLN A 128 -17.39 -11.11 2.44
CA GLN A 128 -18.78 -10.96 2.86
C GLN A 128 -18.94 -10.90 4.40
N GLY A 129 -17.83 -11.02 5.15
CA GLY A 129 -17.83 -11.12 6.60
C GLY A 129 -18.58 -12.35 7.14
N ALA A 130 -18.86 -12.34 8.44
CA ALA A 130 -19.68 -13.36 9.09
C ALA A 130 -21.15 -12.96 9.13
N GLY A 131 -22.03 -13.87 8.70
CA GLY A 131 -23.47 -13.70 8.81
C GLY A 131 -23.93 -13.63 10.27
N THR A 132 -25.10 -13.05 10.52
CA THR A 132 -25.61 -12.76 11.87
C THR A 132 -25.61 -13.97 12.81
N LYS A 133 -25.96 -15.15 12.30
CA LYS A 133 -25.96 -16.40 13.10
C LYS A 133 -24.55 -16.75 13.59
N LEU A 134 -23.57 -16.70 12.70
CA LEU A 134 -22.17 -16.99 13.06
C LEU A 134 -21.60 -15.90 13.97
N SER A 135 -21.82 -14.62 13.65
CA SER A 135 -21.37 -13.50 14.47
C SER A 135 -21.90 -13.55 15.91
N ASN A 136 -23.14 -14.00 16.11
CA ASN A 136 -23.71 -14.19 17.45
C ASN A 136 -23.14 -15.43 18.18
N LEU A 137 -22.78 -16.47 17.42
CA LEU A 137 -22.21 -17.70 17.97
C LEU A 137 -20.76 -17.52 18.41
N LEU A 138 -19.94 -16.81 17.62
CA LEU A 138 -18.53 -16.52 17.96
C LEU A 138 -18.39 -15.74 19.28
N ARG A 139 -19.41 -14.98 19.68
CA ARG A 139 -19.46 -14.27 20.98
C ARG A 139 -19.78 -15.17 22.18
N LYS A 140 -20.05 -16.46 21.96
CA LYS A 140 -20.51 -17.41 22.97
C LYS A 140 -19.62 -18.65 22.96
N ALA A 141 -18.41 -18.53 23.53
CA ALA A 141 -17.38 -19.56 23.52
C ALA A 141 -17.88 -20.96 23.95
N ASP A 142 -18.61 -21.06 25.07
CA ASP A 142 -19.15 -22.35 25.56
C ASP A 142 -20.13 -22.99 24.57
N ARG A 143 -20.94 -22.15 23.92
CA ARG A 143 -21.90 -22.60 22.91
C ARG A 143 -21.20 -23.01 21.63
N LEU A 144 -20.20 -22.24 21.19
CA LEU A 144 -19.37 -22.58 20.02
C LEU A 144 -18.70 -23.94 20.21
N LYS A 145 -18.10 -24.17 21.39
CA LYS A 145 -17.50 -25.46 21.78
C LYS A 145 -18.52 -26.60 21.76
N SER A 146 -19.67 -26.40 22.41
CA SER A 146 -20.74 -27.42 22.47
C SER A 146 -21.28 -27.76 21.07
N GLU A 147 -21.48 -26.75 20.22
CA GLU A 147 -21.95 -26.96 18.84
C GLU A 147 -20.89 -27.64 17.97
N LEU A 148 -19.59 -27.35 18.14
CA LEU A 148 -18.52 -28.08 17.45
C LEU A 148 -18.56 -29.58 17.78
N ILE A 149 -18.67 -29.92 19.07
CA ILE A 149 -18.77 -31.32 19.53
C ILE A 149 -19.97 -32.02 18.86
N ASN A 150 -21.13 -31.36 18.87
CA ASN A 150 -22.35 -31.93 18.27
C ASN A 150 -22.27 -32.09 16.73
N ASN A 151 -21.44 -31.27 16.07
CA ASN A 151 -21.25 -31.28 14.62
C ASN A 151 -19.99 -32.05 14.20
N TRP A 152 -19.25 -32.67 15.13
CA TRP A 152 -17.96 -33.30 14.86
C TRP A 152 -18.06 -34.40 13.81
N ASP A 153 -18.96 -35.37 14.00
CA ASP A 153 -19.10 -36.50 13.09
C ASP A 153 -19.52 -36.09 11.69
N LYS A 154 -20.32 -35.01 11.59
CA LYS A 154 -20.84 -34.53 10.32
C LYS A 154 -19.81 -33.75 9.50
N TYR A 155 -18.97 -32.95 10.15
CA TYR A 155 -18.09 -31.99 9.46
C TYR A 155 -16.59 -32.26 9.66
N CYS A 156 -16.20 -32.73 10.85
CA CYS A 156 -14.78 -32.85 11.24
C CYS A 156 -14.22 -34.24 10.99
N LYS A 157 -14.98 -35.29 11.34
CA LYS A 157 -14.52 -36.69 11.34
C LYS A 157 -13.78 -37.09 10.07
N SER A 158 -14.32 -36.75 8.90
CA SER A 158 -13.70 -37.03 7.59
C SER A 158 -13.24 -35.77 6.85
N GLY A 159 -13.32 -34.60 7.50
CA GLY A 159 -13.03 -33.30 6.90
C GLY A 159 -11.68 -32.69 7.31
N ILE A 160 -11.09 -33.14 8.41
CA ILE A 160 -9.84 -32.57 8.94
C ILE A 160 -8.62 -32.96 8.08
N THR A 161 -8.55 -34.23 7.66
CA THR A 161 -7.45 -34.78 6.86
C THR A 161 -7.96 -35.86 5.91
N VAL A 162 -7.26 -36.04 4.79
CA VAL A 162 -7.56 -37.10 3.81
C VAL A 162 -6.93 -38.46 4.18
N THR A 163 -6.06 -38.48 5.19
CA THR A 163 -5.24 -39.67 5.53
C THR A 163 -5.94 -40.63 6.49
N ALA A 164 -6.85 -40.14 7.33
CA ALA A 164 -7.55 -40.93 8.33
C ALA A 164 -8.84 -40.25 8.79
N GLU A 165 -9.77 -41.03 9.36
CA GLU A 165 -10.88 -40.47 10.12
C GLU A 165 -10.40 -40.01 11.50
N VAL A 166 -10.80 -38.81 11.89
CA VAL A 166 -10.49 -38.23 13.20
C VAL A 166 -11.70 -38.37 14.12
N LEU A 167 -11.73 -39.45 14.89
CA LEU A 167 -12.77 -39.69 15.88
C LEU A 167 -12.58 -38.78 17.10
N LEU A 168 -13.68 -38.23 17.63
CA LEU A 168 -13.67 -37.49 18.89
C LEU A 168 -13.65 -38.47 20.08
N ASP A 169 -12.54 -39.19 20.21
CA ASP A 169 -12.31 -40.11 21.32
C ASP A 169 -12.14 -39.37 22.66
N SER A 170 -11.98 -40.12 23.76
CA SER A 170 -11.88 -39.53 25.10
C SER A 170 -10.67 -38.61 25.26
N ALA A 171 -9.55 -38.89 24.59
CA ALA A 171 -8.32 -38.11 24.72
C ALA A 171 -8.44 -36.78 23.95
N LEU A 172 -8.86 -36.83 22.68
CA LEU A 172 -9.08 -35.63 21.87
C LEU A 172 -10.22 -34.77 22.44
N ARG A 173 -11.27 -35.41 22.98
CA ARG A 173 -12.36 -34.70 23.67
C ARG A 173 -11.87 -33.95 24.90
N THR A 174 -11.06 -34.59 25.74
CA THR A 174 -10.48 -33.95 26.93
C THR A 174 -9.63 -32.74 26.53
N TYR A 175 -8.83 -32.87 25.47
CA TYR A 175 -8.05 -31.77 24.94
C TYR A 175 -8.93 -30.62 24.42
N LEU A 176 -9.94 -30.92 23.59
CA LEU A 176 -10.91 -29.94 23.09
C LEU A 176 -11.58 -29.17 24.23
N ASP A 177 -12.02 -29.88 25.27
CA ASP A 177 -12.66 -29.27 26.43
C ASP A 177 -11.73 -28.30 27.18
N SER A 178 -10.40 -28.54 27.14
CA SER A 178 -9.39 -27.66 27.75
C SER A 178 -9.06 -26.40 26.96
N LEU A 179 -9.39 -26.35 25.66
CA LEU A 179 -9.09 -25.21 24.81
C LEU A 179 -9.98 -23.99 25.14
N ASP A 180 -9.38 -22.81 25.00
CA ASP A 180 -10.09 -21.54 25.07
C ASP A 180 -10.74 -21.24 23.71
N PHE A 181 -12.09 -21.22 23.67
CA PHE A 181 -12.86 -20.90 22.46
C PHE A 181 -13.17 -19.41 22.33
N SER A 182 -12.70 -18.56 23.25
CA SER A 182 -12.81 -17.09 23.15
C SER A 182 -11.80 -16.48 22.17
N ILE A 183 -10.87 -17.27 21.66
CA ILE A 183 -9.87 -16.84 20.67
C ILE A 183 -10.44 -16.66 19.26
N PHE A 184 -11.60 -17.25 18.96
CA PHE A 184 -12.20 -17.24 17.62
C PHE A 184 -12.99 -15.97 17.36
N GLU A 185 -12.61 -15.24 16.32
CA GLU A 185 -13.24 -13.99 15.92
C GLU A 185 -13.45 -13.95 14.41
N ALA A 186 -14.34 -13.07 13.95
CA ALA A 186 -14.48 -12.75 12.53
C ALA A 186 -14.13 -11.29 12.32
N VAL A 187 -13.26 -11.02 11.34
CA VAL A 187 -12.84 -9.64 11.04
C VAL A 187 -13.88 -9.00 10.13
N PRO A 188 -14.46 -7.84 10.50
CA PRO A 188 -15.36 -7.12 9.60
C PRO A 188 -14.61 -6.65 8.34
N PRO A 189 -15.13 -6.88 7.12
CA PRO A 189 -14.43 -6.51 5.89
C PRO A 189 -14.16 -5.00 5.78
N LEU A 190 -15.05 -4.16 6.32
CA LEU A 190 -14.83 -2.71 6.37
C LEU A 190 -13.62 -2.34 7.23
N ARG A 191 -13.35 -3.06 8.32
CA ARG A 191 -12.16 -2.81 9.15
C ARG A 191 -10.87 -3.09 8.38
N ILE A 192 -10.86 -4.16 7.58
CA ILE A 192 -9.73 -4.50 6.71
C ILE A 192 -9.51 -3.38 5.69
N ILE A 193 -10.59 -2.91 5.05
CA ILE A 193 -10.54 -1.80 4.08
C ILE A 193 -10.02 -0.51 4.73
N ASP A 194 -10.54 -0.13 5.90
CA ASP A 194 -10.16 1.11 6.60
C ASP A 194 -8.69 1.09 7.02
N GLN A 195 -8.21 -0.05 7.53
CA GLN A 195 -6.80 -0.21 7.89
C GLN A 195 -5.91 -0.24 6.65
N HIS A 196 -6.32 -0.95 5.60
CA HIS A 196 -5.61 -0.98 4.32
C HIS A 196 -5.52 0.39 3.65
N ALA A 197 -6.53 1.25 3.84
CA ALA A 197 -6.57 2.63 3.34
C ALA A 197 -5.44 3.52 3.88
N MET A 198 -4.83 3.14 5.00
CA MET A 198 -3.68 3.85 5.56
C MET A 198 -2.35 3.43 4.91
N THR A 199 -2.38 2.47 4.00
CA THR A 199 -1.18 1.94 3.33
C THR A 199 -0.95 2.59 1.97
N ARG A 200 0.31 2.58 1.52
CA ARG A 200 0.71 3.01 0.17
C ARG A 200 0.12 2.16 -0.97
N TRP A 201 -0.50 1.03 -0.66
CA TRP A 201 -1.06 0.08 -1.63
C TRP A 201 -2.54 0.32 -1.92
N TYR A 202 -3.21 1.16 -1.13
CA TYR A 202 -4.65 1.37 -1.27
C TYR A 202 -5.03 1.96 -2.62
N ALA A 203 -4.37 3.05 -3.03
CA ALA A 203 -4.72 3.78 -4.25
C ALA A 203 -4.59 2.91 -5.51
N THR A 204 -3.64 1.99 -5.54
CA THR A 204 -3.45 1.07 -6.68
C THR A 204 -4.49 -0.06 -6.70
N ARG A 205 -4.99 -0.51 -5.55
CA ARG A 205 -6.04 -1.54 -5.49
C ARG A 205 -7.43 -1.00 -5.71
N PHE A 206 -7.75 0.12 -5.07
CA PHE A 206 -9.12 0.63 -4.95
C PHE A 206 -9.37 1.91 -5.76
N GLY A 207 -8.32 2.60 -6.23
CA GLY A 207 -8.46 3.89 -6.89
C GLY A 207 -8.85 5.00 -5.92
N GLY A 208 -9.62 5.97 -6.40
CA GLY A 208 -10.08 7.12 -5.60
C GLY A 208 -9.15 8.34 -5.65
N GLY A 209 -8.04 8.25 -6.38
CA GLY A 209 -7.03 9.32 -6.48
C GLY A 209 -6.11 9.38 -5.27
N LEU A 210 -5.06 10.19 -5.38
CA LEU A 210 -4.10 10.39 -4.28
C LEU A 210 -4.65 11.42 -3.29
N PRO A 211 -4.32 11.33 -1.99
CA PRO A 211 -4.69 12.37 -1.02
C PRO A 211 -4.06 13.72 -1.34
N ALA A 212 -4.55 14.79 -0.71
CA ALA A 212 -3.91 16.10 -0.84
C ALA A 212 -2.47 16.06 -0.30
N ARG A 213 -1.55 16.72 -1.01
CA ARG A 213 -0.15 16.80 -0.57
C ARG A 213 -0.04 17.73 0.65
N PRO A 214 0.74 17.36 1.68
CA PRO A 214 1.07 18.29 2.77
C PRO A 214 1.75 19.56 2.25
N LYS A 215 1.66 20.65 3.02
CA LYS A 215 2.37 21.89 2.69
C LYS A 215 3.87 21.63 2.75
N VAL A 216 4.58 22.06 1.70
CA VAL A 216 6.04 21.97 1.63
C VAL A 216 6.65 22.92 2.67
N ALA A 217 7.58 22.42 3.47
CA ALA A 217 8.34 23.24 4.40
C ALA A 217 9.35 24.13 3.66
N HIS A 218 9.65 25.30 4.20
CA HIS A 218 10.71 26.14 3.65
C HIS A 218 12.08 25.46 3.86
N PRO A 219 13.02 25.59 2.90
CA PRO A 219 14.40 25.18 3.09
C PRO A 219 14.99 25.79 4.37
N PRO A 220 15.75 25.05 5.18
CA PRO A 220 16.49 25.60 6.30
C PRO A 220 17.54 26.60 5.83
N ASP A 221 17.88 27.57 6.67
CA ASP A 221 18.89 28.59 6.33
C ASP A 221 20.24 27.96 6.00
N ALA A 222 20.67 26.99 6.82
CA ALA A 222 21.87 26.20 6.56
C ALA A 222 21.62 25.12 5.50
N VAL A 223 22.60 24.92 4.62
CA VAL A 223 22.60 23.85 3.63
C VAL A 223 22.67 22.50 4.34
N ALA A 224 21.69 21.63 4.09
CA ALA A 224 21.64 20.29 4.67
C ALA A 224 22.52 19.29 3.91
N ALA A 225 22.92 18.20 4.56
CA ALA A 225 23.81 17.19 3.97
C ALA A 225 23.28 16.59 2.65
N HIS A 226 21.96 16.42 2.54
CA HIS A 226 21.31 15.79 1.40
C HIS A 226 21.22 16.69 0.15
N GLU A 227 21.56 17.98 0.24
CA GLU A 227 21.52 18.93 -0.89
C GLU A 227 22.91 19.46 -1.28
N VAL A 228 23.98 19.05 -0.59
CA VAL A 228 25.35 19.59 -0.78
C VAL A 228 25.87 19.43 -2.21
N THR A 229 25.64 18.28 -2.84
CA THR A 229 26.16 18.01 -4.20
C THR A 229 25.49 18.92 -5.22
N TYR A 230 24.18 19.08 -5.11
CA TYR A 230 23.42 20.02 -5.94
C TYR A 230 23.86 21.48 -5.69
N VAL A 231 24.02 21.90 -4.42
CA VAL A 231 24.46 23.25 -4.08
C VAL A 231 25.84 23.54 -4.67
N ARG A 232 26.79 22.61 -4.56
CA ARG A 232 28.12 22.75 -5.19
C ARG A 232 28.00 22.89 -6.72
N SER A 233 27.18 22.06 -7.35
CA SER A 233 26.93 22.10 -8.79
C SER A 233 26.37 23.45 -9.25
N LEU A 234 25.48 24.08 -8.45
CA LEU A 234 25.00 25.43 -8.73
C LEU A 234 26.07 26.50 -8.53
N LEU A 235 26.87 26.42 -7.46
CA LEU A 235 27.98 27.36 -7.24
C LEU A 235 28.99 27.30 -8.40
N ASP A 236 29.26 26.11 -8.94
CA ASP A 236 30.09 25.94 -10.15
C ASP A 236 29.45 26.61 -11.37
N ALA A 237 28.14 26.43 -11.57
CA ALA A 237 27.39 27.03 -12.67
C ALA A 237 27.40 28.58 -12.62
N TYR A 238 27.24 29.15 -11.43
CA TYR A 238 27.31 30.59 -11.21
C TYR A 238 28.74 31.12 -11.36
N GLY A 239 29.74 30.40 -10.86
CA GLY A 239 31.15 30.76 -11.02
C GLY A 239 31.57 30.82 -12.49
N ASP A 240 31.12 29.85 -13.31
CA ASP A 240 31.33 29.88 -14.76
C ASP A 240 30.60 31.06 -15.44
N HIS A 241 29.43 31.47 -14.95
CA HIS A 241 28.74 32.65 -15.46
C HIS A 241 29.46 33.96 -15.12
N LEU A 242 29.85 34.12 -13.85
CA LEU A 242 30.47 35.33 -13.31
C LEU A 242 31.98 35.41 -13.61
N LYS A 243 32.55 34.32 -14.14
CA LYS A 243 33.99 34.16 -14.38
C LYS A 243 34.83 34.36 -13.11
N CYS A 244 34.30 33.86 -11.99
CA CYS A 244 34.96 33.86 -10.69
C CYS A 244 34.77 32.51 -9.97
N THR A 245 35.52 32.27 -8.90
CA THR A 245 35.37 31.06 -8.08
C THR A 245 34.52 31.37 -6.86
N LEU A 246 33.43 30.61 -6.67
CA LEU A 246 32.56 30.66 -5.49
C LEU A 246 32.82 29.42 -4.64
N GLN A 247 33.36 29.60 -3.43
CA GLN A 247 33.70 28.51 -2.52
C GLN A 247 32.51 28.12 -1.63
N ALA A 248 31.71 29.10 -1.22
CA ALA A 248 30.59 28.92 -0.30
C ALA A 248 29.36 29.74 -0.72
N VAL A 249 28.20 29.38 -0.16
CA VAL A 249 26.94 30.12 -0.36
C VAL A 249 27.05 31.58 0.06
N ALA A 250 27.89 31.88 1.07
CA ALA A 250 28.14 33.25 1.52
C ALA A 250 28.71 34.15 0.42
N ASP A 251 29.43 33.59 -0.56
CA ASP A 251 30.02 34.35 -1.67
C ASP A 251 28.95 34.91 -2.62
N LEU A 252 27.72 34.35 -2.59
CA LEU A 252 26.58 34.88 -3.34
C LEU A 252 26.09 36.23 -2.81
N GLY A 253 26.50 36.63 -1.61
CA GLY A 253 26.13 37.91 -1.01
C GLY A 253 26.45 39.14 -1.86
N ALA A 254 27.47 39.05 -2.71
CA ALA A 254 27.89 40.11 -3.63
C ALA A 254 27.17 40.08 -4.99
N HIS A 255 26.30 39.10 -5.24
CA HIS A 255 25.70 38.84 -6.54
C HIS A 255 24.19 38.56 -6.44
N ASP A 256 23.39 39.63 -6.42
CA ASP A 256 21.94 39.56 -6.17
C ASP A 256 21.19 38.60 -7.11
N GLU A 257 21.46 38.64 -8.43
CA GLU A 257 20.78 37.80 -9.42
C GLU A 257 20.91 36.30 -9.12
N VAL A 258 22.14 35.80 -8.92
CA VAL A 258 22.38 34.38 -8.65
C VAL A 258 22.01 33.98 -7.23
N ARG A 259 22.00 34.94 -6.28
CA ARG A 259 21.52 34.72 -4.91
C ARG A 259 20.01 34.49 -4.89
N GLU A 260 19.25 35.31 -5.62
CA GLU A 260 17.80 35.14 -5.77
C GLU A 260 17.48 33.80 -6.44
N HIS A 261 18.14 33.50 -7.57
CA HIS A 261 17.95 32.23 -8.25
C HIS A 261 18.34 31.02 -7.37
N PHE A 262 19.39 31.13 -6.54
CA PHE A 262 19.77 30.07 -5.61
C PHE A 262 18.67 29.79 -4.58
N ASN A 263 18.04 30.83 -4.03
CA ASN A 263 16.93 30.67 -3.09
C ASN A 263 15.73 29.99 -3.75
N ASP A 264 15.39 30.39 -4.97
CA ASP A 264 14.32 29.75 -5.76
C ASP A 264 14.63 28.28 -6.06
N ALA A 265 15.87 27.99 -6.48
CA ALA A 265 16.30 26.62 -6.77
C ALA A 265 16.27 25.73 -5.51
N ARG A 266 16.58 26.28 -4.32
CA ARG A 266 16.40 25.54 -3.05
C ARG A 266 14.92 25.30 -2.73
N LEU A 267 14.03 26.27 -2.96
CA LEU A 267 12.58 26.06 -2.80
C LEU A 267 12.08 24.94 -3.73
N GLU A 268 12.57 24.93 -4.97
CA GLU A 268 12.28 23.88 -5.94
C GLU A 268 12.75 22.50 -5.47
N PHE A 269 14.01 22.40 -5.04
CA PHE A 269 14.59 21.14 -4.54
C PHE A 269 13.77 20.56 -3.38
N TYR A 270 13.42 21.37 -2.37
CA TYR A 270 12.63 20.90 -1.23
C TYR A 270 11.19 20.54 -1.62
N SER A 271 10.62 21.19 -2.64
CA SER A 271 9.31 20.79 -3.19
C SER A 271 9.38 19.39 -3.82
N ALA A 272 10.43 19.11 -4.59
CA ALA A 272 10.64 17.78 -5.16
C ALA A 272 10.95 16.71 -4.10
N GLU A 273 11.69 17.03 -3.04
CA GLU A 273 11.90 16.12 -1.91
C GLU A 273 10.59 15.82 -1.18
N ALA A 274 9.72 16.83 -1.00
CA ALA A 274 8.39 16.62 -0.43
C ALA A 274 7.51 15.75 -1.33
N LEU A 275 7.58 15.90 -2.65
CA LEU A 275 6.89 15.03 -3.60
C LEU A 275 7.44 13.59 -3.56
N ARG A 276 8.75 13.42 -3.41
CA ARG A 276 9.40 12.11 -3.25
C ARG A 276 8.91 11.38 -2.00
N ALA A 277 8.89 12.07 -0.86
CA ALA A 277 8.35 11.53 0.38
C ALA A 277 6.86 11.19 0.25
N PHE A 278 6.07 12.08 -0.34
CA PHE A 278 4.65 11.82 -0.61
C PHE A 278 4.43 10.56 -1.46
N SER A 279 5.21 10.39 -2.54
CA SER A 279 5.14 9.19 -3.38
C SER A 279 5.52 7.92 -2.62
N ARG A 280 6.54 7.97 -1.76
CA ARG A 280 6.95 6.83 -0.93
C ARG A 280 5.81 6.37 -0.01
N ASP A 281 5.05 7.31 0.53
CA ASP A 281 4.03 7.03 1.53
C ASP A 281 2.67 6.66 0.89
N THR A 282 2.43 7.02 -0.38
CA THR A 282 1.09 6.89 -1.02
C THR A 282 1.04 5.99 -2.25
N LEU A 283 2.18 5.63 -2.85
CA LEU A 283 2.28 4.81 -4.06
C LEU A 283 3.29 3.68 -3.86
N PRO A 284 3.26 2.59 -4.65
CA PRO A 284 4.28 1.55 -4.65
C PRO A 284 5.74 2.04 -4.78
N PRO A 285 6.74 1.27 -4.31
CA PRO A 285 8.15 1.60 -4.53
C PRO A 285 8.46 1.81 -6.02
N GLY A 286 9.31 2.80 -6.34
CA GLY A 286 9.73 3.08 -7.72
C GLY A 286 8.91 4.15 -8.45
N ALA A 287 7.70 4.48 -7.98
CA ALA A 287 6.83 5.44 -8.68
C ALA A 287 7.44 6.85 -8.81
N PHE A 288 8.23 7.32 -7.84
CA PHE A 288 8.92 8.61 -7.98
C PHE A 288 10.13 8.52 -8.92
N GLU A 289 10.86 7.41 -8.87
CA GLU A 289 11.99 7.15 -9.74
C GLU A 289 11.57 7.06 -11.21
N GLU A 290 10.39 6.51 -11.50
CA GLU A 290 9.77 6.51 -12.84
C GLU A 290 9.53 7.95 -13.34
N LEU A 291 8.90 8.81 -12.53
CA LEU A 291 8.74 10.24 -12.84
C LEU A 291 10.09 10.93 -13.08
N GLN A 292 11.07 10.69 -12.22
CA GLN A 292 12.40 11.27 -12.33
C GLN A 292 13.08 10.83 -13.64
N ASN A 293 12.89 9.58 -14.06
CA ASN A 293 13.42 9.05 -15.31
C ASN A 293 12.71 9.62 -16.53
N GLU A 294 11.39 9.80 -16.50
CA GLU A 294 10.60 10.45 -17.56
C GLU A 294 11.08 11.89 -17.78
N LEU A 295 11.16 12.68 -16.70
CA LEU A 295 11.67 14.05 -16.73
C LEU A 295 13.11 14.10 -17.21
N HIS A 296 13.97 13.23 -16.69
CA HIS A 296 15.37 13.15 -17.13
C HIS A 296 15.46 12.84 -18.63
N GLY A 297 14.66 11.90 -19.12
CA GLY A 297 14.54 11.58 -20.54
C GLY A 297 14.20 12.82 -21.39
N GLY A 298 13.19 13.59 -20.95
CA GLY A 298 12.72 14.78 -21.66
C GLY A 298 13.71 15.95 -21.70
N ILE A 299 14.64 16.05 -20.74
CA ILE A 299 15.64 17.12 -20.68
C ILE A 299 17.02 16.75 -21.25
N LYS A 300 17.24 15.48 -21.62
CA LYS A 300 18.57 14.98 -22.03
C LYS A 300 19.20 15.78 -23.16
N ASP A 301 18.42 16.13 -24.18
CA ASP A 301 18.97 16.84 -25.34
C ASP A 301 19.29 18.31 -25.01
N GLU A 302 18.48 18.95 -24.17
CA GLU A 302 18.77 20.29 -23.65
C GLU A 302 20.06 20.32 -22.81
N ILE A 303 20.30 19.26 -22.01
CA ILE A 303 21.55 19.11 -21.24
C ILE A 303 22.76 18.92 -22.17
N ARG A 304 22.61 18.16 -23.26
CA ARG A 304 23.68 17.89 -24.23
C ARG A 304 24.02 19.12 -25.06
N GLY A 305 23.03 19.97 -25.31
CA GLY A 305 23.15 21.20 -26.09
C GLY A 305 24.28 22.13 -25.61
N ASP A 306 24.63 23.06 -26.48
CA ASP A 306 25.63 24.07 -26.18
C ASP A 306 25.00 25.27 -25.48
N HIS A 307 25.68 25.74 -24.43
CA HIS A 307 25.23 26.83 -23.58
C HIS A 307 26.41 27.76 -23.31
N PRO A 308 26.21 29.10 -23.27
CA PRO A 308 27.30 30.05 -23.06
C PRO A 308 28.03 29.88 -21.72
N ASN A 309 27.33 29.37 -20.71
CA ASN A 309 27.89 29.05 -19.39
C ASN A 309 26.95 28.10 -18.63
N GLY A 310 27.42 27.57 -17.49
CA GLY A 310 26.67 26.65 -16.65
C GLY A 310 25.36 27.23 -16.12
N TYR A 311 25.30 28.50 -15.71
CA TYR A 311 24.06 29.12 -15.24
C TYR A 311 22.99 29.18 -16.34
N ARG A 312 23.37 29.55 -17.57
CA ARG A 312 22.45 29.52 -18.72
C ARG A 312 21.97 28.11 -19.05
N ARG A 313 22.81 27.08 -18.86
CA ARG A 313 22.40 25.68 -18.97
C ARG A 313 21.35 25.32 -17.92
N VAL A 314 21.56 25.69 -16.65
CA VAL A 314 20.57 25.46 -15.56
C VAL A 314 19.22 26.06 -15.95
N LEU A 315 19.20 27.34 -16.32
CA LEU A 315 17.98 28.04 -16.70
C LEU A 315 17.26 27.37 -17.86
N SER A 316 17.99 26.97 -18.90
CA SER A 316 17.40 26.34 -20.08
C SER A 316 16.84 24.96 -19.78
N VAL A 317 17.61 24.12 -19.06
CA VAL A 317 17.19 22.76 -18.68
C VAL A 317 15.98 22.78 -17.75
N VAL A 318 15.98 23.63 -16.72
CA VAL A 318 14.86 23.77 -15.77
C VAL A 318 13.63 24.31 -16.49
N LYS A 319 13.78 25.26 -17.42
CA LYS A 319 12.68 25.75 -18.26
C LYS A 319 12.06 24.61 -19.08
N THR A 320 12.89 23.80 -19.75
CA THR A 320 12.43 22.64 -20.53
C THR A 320 11.70 21.63 -19.65
N ALA A 321 12.23 21.33 -18.46
CA ALA A 321 11.57 20.45 -17.49
C ALA A 321 10.18 20.96 -17.10
N LYS A 322 10.05 22.25 -16.78
CA LYS A 322 8.77 22.88 -16.41
C LYS A 322 7.72 22.80 -17.52
N GLN A 323 8.16 22.84 -18.78
CA GLN A 323 7.31 22.78 -19.97
C GLN A 323 6.93 21.36 -20.39
N LEU A 324 7.65 20.33 -19.92
CA LEU A 324 7.39 18.94 -20.30
C LEU A 324 5.99 18.49 -19.82
N PRO A 325 5.09 18.04 -20.69
CA PRO A 325 3.81 17.50 -20.28
C PRO A 325 4.01 16.14 -19.60
N ILE A 326 3.50 15.99 -18.38
CA ILE A 326 3.46 14.71 -17.66
C ILE A 326 1.99 14.30 -17.59
N THR A 327 1.58 13.44 -18.52
CA THR A 327 0.17 13.09 -18.71
C THR A 327 -0.17 11.67 -18.25
N ASP A 328 0.82 10.77 -18.29
CA ASP A 328 0.66 9.34 -18.01
C ASP A 328 1.48 8.91 -16.79
N HIS A 329 1.26 9.60 -15.67
CA HIS A 329 1.96 9.31 -14.42
C HIS A 329 1.01 9.37 -13.22
N ALA A 330 1.17 8.47 -12.26
CA ALA A 330 0.32 8.39 -11.06
C ALA A 330 0.32 9.69 -10.23
N LEU A 331 1.46 10.39 -10.19
CA LEU A 331 1.62 11.67 -9.49
C LEU A 331 1.08 12.89 -10.25
N LYS A 332 0.52 12.76 -11.46
CA LYS A 332 0.18 13.91 -12.33
C LYS A 332 -0.70 14.96 -11.64
N GLU A 333 -1.66 14.53 -10.81
CA GLU A 333 -2.60 15.42 -10.11
C GLU A 333 -2.00 16.08 -8.87
N ARG A 334 -0.82 15.63 -8.43
CA ARG A 334 -0.09 16.10 -7.25
C ARG A 334 1.26 16.75 -7.60
N LEU A 335 1.59 16.80 -8.88
CA LEU A 335 2.78 17.41 -9.45
C LEU A 335 2.54 18.89 -9.75
N SER A 336 3.48 19.74 -9.35
CA SER A 336 3.50 21.17 -9.64
C SER A 336 4.69 21.53 -10.55
N LEU A 337 4.68 22.75 -11.09
CA LEU A 337 5.81 23.27 -11.88
C LEU A 337 7.10 23.40 -11.05
N ILE A 338 6.97 23.69 -9.75
CA ILE A 338 8.10 23.83 -8.83
C ILE A 338 8.80 22.49 -8.66
N ASP A 339 8.03 21.40 -8.54
CA ASP A 339 8.57 20.05 -8.40
C ASP A 339 9.42 19.64 -9.63
N LYS A 340 9.00 20.01 -10.84
CA LYS A 340 9.75 19.70 -12.07
C LYS A 340 11.13 20.36 -12.08
N GLY A 341 11.23 21.61 -11.62
CA GLY A 341 12.52 22.27 -11.43
C GLY A 341 13.35 21.59 -10.35
N GLY A 342 12.72 21.24 -9.23
CA GLY A 342 13.35 20.52 -8.13
C GLY A 342 13.92 19.16 -8.52
N ILE A 343 13.23 18.44 -9.41
CA ILE A 343 13.69 17.15 -9.95
C ILE A 343 14.97 17.32 -10.76
N CYS A 344 15.16 18.42 -11.50
CA CYS A 344 16.44 18.73 -12.15
C CYS A 344 17.57 18.90 -11.12
N HIS A 345 17.27 19.56 -10.00
CA HIS A 345 18.22 19.77 -8.91
C HIS A 345 18.55 18.45 -8.18
N GLN A 346 17.56 17.58 -7.94
CA GLN A 346 17.78 16.22 -7.45
C GLN A 346 18.65 15.40 -8.40
N LEU A 347 18.41 15.47 -9.71
CA LEU A 347 19.23 14.80 -10.71
C LEU A 347 20.68 15.29 -10.71
N ALA A 348 20.92 16.59 -10.48
CA ALA A 348 22.25 17.14 -10.30
C ALA A 348 22.88 16.66 -8.98
N ASN A 349 22.09 16.58 -7.91
CA ASN A 349 22.52 16.04 -6.62
C ASN A 349 22.96 14.57 -6.71
N ASP A 350 22.23 13.78 -7.50
CA ASP A 350 22.53 12.38 -7.82
C ASP A 350 23.67 12.23 -8.86
N ARG A 351 24.27 13.34 -9.31
CA ARG A 351 25.32 13.41 -10.35
C ARG A 351 24.89 12.84 -11.72
N LYS A 352 23.59 12.72 -11.95
CA LYS A 352 23.01 12.33 -13.25
C LYS A 352 23.02 13.50 -14.24
N VAL A 353 23.02 14.73 -13.74
CA VAL A 353 23.10 15.96 -14.53
C VAL A 353 24.28 16.83 -14.06
N LYS A 354 24.97 17.47 -15.01
CA LYS A 354 26.08 18.39 -14.73
C LYS A 354 25.87 19.74 -15.42
N TRP A 355 26.00 20.82 -14.66
CA TRP A 355 25.79 22.17 -15.16
C TRP A 355 27.00 22.76 -15.88
N VAL A 356 28.20 22.39 -15.45
CA VAL A 356 29.47 22.73 -16.12
C VAL A 356 30.01 21.46 -16.78
N LYS A 357 30.47 21.58 -18.04
CA LYS A 357 31.04 20.46 -18.81
C LYS A 357 32.51 20.27 -18.45
#